data_AF-A0A4R8HZF2-F1
#
_entry.id   AF-A0A4R8HZF2-F1
#
_cell.length_a   1.000
_cell.length_b   1.000
_cell.length_c   1.000
_cell.angle_alpha   90.00
_cell.angle_beta   90.00
_cell.angle_gamma   90.00
#
_symmetry.space_group_name_H-M   'P 1'
#
loop_
_entity.id
_entity.type
_entity.pdbx_description
1 polymer ?
#
loop_
_entity_poly.entity_id
_entity_poly.type
_entity_poly.pdbx_seq_one_letter_code
_entity_poly.pdbx_strand_id
1 'polypeptide(L)'
;MKLKTAALTLAFGGALFASTMARADDRLDRASTHVEEAITQIKLKDTGLLAYHADLALEKAESLQKFKPDAHLAAAIDHLKATIDEARQNHLAQAAEHVKAADAELKQVAK
;
A
#
# COMPACT_ATOMS: atom_id res chain seq x y z
N MET A 1 16.27 -67.62 -22.53
CA MET A 1 16.89 -66.28 -22.42
C MET A 1 16.26 -65.35 -23.46
N LYS A 2 15.45 -64.38 -23.04
CA LYS A 2 14.98 -63.27 -23.88
C LYS A 2 14.82 -62.03 -22.97
N LEU A 3 15.88 -61.23 -22.87
CA LEU A 3 15.83 -59.92 -22.24
C LEU A 3 15.47 -58.91 -23.34
N LYS A 4 14.25 -58.36 -23.27
CA LYS A 4 13.86 -57.21 -24.08
C LYS A 4 13.90 -55.99 -23.17
N THR A 5 14.88 -55.13 -23.43
CA THR A 5 14.98 -53.77 -22.92
C THR A 5 13.91 -52.88 -23.56
N ALA A 6 13.14 -52.16 -22.73
CA ALA A 6 12.52 -50.87 -23.06
C ALA A 6 11.91 -50.32 -21.76
N ALA A 7 12.58 -49.37 -21.12
CA ALA A 7 12.33 -47.93 -21.24
C ALA A 7 11.36 -47.45 -20.15
N LEU A 8 11.99 -46.99 -19.08
CA LEU A 8 11.47 -46.14 -18.02
C LEU A 8 10.80 -44.89 -18.63
N THR A 9 9.50 -44.71 -18.41
CA THR A 9 8.84 -43.41 -18.64
C THR A 9 8.18 -43.00 -17.34
N LEU A 10 8.92 -42.22 -16.54
CA LEU A 10 8.40 -41.48 -15.39
C LEU A 10 7.42 -40.42 -15.93
N ALA A 11 6.13 -40.70 -15.87
CA ALA A 11 5.10 -39.70 -16.07
C ALA A 11 4.94 -38.86 -14.79
N PHE A 12 5.90 -37.97 -14.54
CA PHE A 12 5.76 -36.87 -13.59
C PHE A 12 5.54 -35.57 -14.38
N GLY A 13 4.41 -35.54 -15.10
CA GLY A 13 4.00 -34.43 -15.96
C GLY A 13 3.20 -33.39 -15.17
N GLY A 14 3.91 -32.40 -14.61
CA GLY A 14 3.46 -31.01 -14.46
C GLY A 14 2.07 -30.74 -13.90
N ALA A 15 1.91 -30.79 -12.58
CA ALA A 15 0.83 -30.08 -11.88
C ALA A 15 1.37 -29.16 -10.76
N LEU A 16 2.59 -28.66 -10.93
CA LEU A 16 3.10 -27.53 -10.17
C LEU A 16 2.90 -26.29 -11.06
N PHE A 17 2.54 -25.14 -10.49
CA PHE A 17 2.25 -23.85 -11.15
C PHE A 17 0.78 -23.51 -11.46
N ALA A 18 -0.17 -23.93 -10.64
CA ALA A 18 -1.48 -23.25 -10.57
C ALA A 18 -1.87 -22.91 -9.13
N SER A 19 -0.94 -22.35 -8.36
CA SER A 19 -1.24 -21.60 -7.14
C SER A 19 -0.84 -20.14 -7.32
N THR A 20 -1.23 -19.54 -8.46
CA THR A 20 -1.35 -18.09 -8.51
C THR A 20 -2.59 -17.71 -7.71
N MET A 21 -2.46 -17.71 -6.38
CA MET A 21 -3.34 -16.87 -5.57
C MET A 21 -3.20 -15.46 -6.14
N ALA A 22 -4.23 -15.02 -6.87
CA ALA A 22 -4.41 -13.61 -7.18
C ALA A 22 -4.51 -12.91 -5.83
N ARG A 23 -3.38 -12.45 -5.31
CA ARG A 23 -3.33 -11.67 -4.08
C ARG A 23 -4.07 -10.38 -4.40
N ALA A 24 -5.24 -10.18 -3.82
CA ALA A 24 -6.00 -8.95 -3.99
C ALA A 24 -5.08 -7.77 -3.68
N ASP A 25 -5.03 -6.78 -4.57
CA ASP A 25 -4.20 -5.60 -4.36
C ASP A 25 -4.79 -4.77 -3.22
N ASP A 26 -4.23 -4.96 -2.03
CA ASP A 26 -4.64 -4.35 -0.77
C ASP A 26 -3.84 -3.09 -0.46
N ARG A 27 -3.08 -2.54 -1.43
CA ARG A 27 -2.29 -1.32 -1.21
C ARG A 27 -3.17 -0.12 -0.88
N LEU A 28 -4.31 0.05 -1.55
CA LEU A 28 -5.24 1.15 -1.27
C LEU A 28 -5.78 1.06 0.16
N ASP A 29 -6.24 -0.13 0.55
CA ASP A 29 -6.78 -0.40 1.89
C ASP A 29 -5.73 -0.17 3.00
N ARG A 30 -4.49 -0.64 2.78
CA ARG A 30 -3.39 -0.36 3.70
C ARG A 30 -3.00 1.11 3.76
N ALA A 31 -3.03 1.82 2.63
CA ALA A 31 -2.78 3.26 2.62
C ALA A 31 -3.84 3.99 3.48
N SER A 32 -5.12 3.68 3.27
CA SER A 32 -6.24 4.23 4.04
C SER A 32 -6.12 3.93 5.53
N THR A 33 -5.77 2.68 5.90
CA THR A 33 -5.58 2.28 7.30
C THR A 33 -4.52 3.14 7.99
N HIS A 34 -3.37 3.31 7.36
CA HIS A 34 -2.31 4.15 7.94
C HIS A 34 -2.69 5.63 7.97
N VAL A 35 -3.48 6.14 7.02
CA VAL A 35 -4.04 7.50 7.10
C VAL A 35 -4.98 7.65 8.30
N GLU A 36 -5.84 6.67 8.57
CA GLU A 36 -6.73 6.67 9.75
C GLU A 36 -5.94 6.61 11.07
N GLU A 37 -4.88 5.82 11.11
CA GLU A 37 -3.95 5.78 12.24
C GLU A 37 -3.26 7.14 12.44
N ALA A 38 -2.75 7.77 11.38
CA ALA A 38 -2.16 9.11 11.41
C ALA A 38 -3.16 10.16 11.92
N ILE A 39 -4.42 10.09 11.48
CA ILE A 39 -5.50 10.97 11.97
C ILE A 39 -5.76 10.76 13.46
N THR A 40 -5.67 9.52 13.95
CA THR A 40 -5.79 9.23 15.38
C THR A 40 -4.69 9.91 16.18
N GLN A 41 -3.45 9.94 15.66
CA GLN A 41 -2.33 10.60 16.32
C GLN A 41 -2.50 12.12 16.44
N ILE A 42 -3.30 12.76 15.56
CA ILE A 42 -3.65 14.18 15.70
C ILE A 42 -4.30 14.45 17.07
N LYS A 43 -5.22 13.57 17.50
CA LYS A 43 -5.94 13.71 18.78
C LYS A 43 -4.99 13.54 19.98
N LEU A 44 -3.98 12.71 19.82
CA LEU A 44 -2.94 12.45 20.81
C LEU A 44 -1.83 13.49 20.79
N LYS A 45 -1.87 14.42 19.81
CA LYS A 45 -0.84 15.44 19.58
C LYS A 45 0.57 14.85 19.37
N ASP A 46 0.63 13.63 18.82
CA ASP A 46 1.88 12.94 18.53
C ASP A 46 2.26 13.15 17.06
N THR A 47 3.06 14.18 16.80
CA THR A 47 3.56 14.51 15.47
C THR A 47 4.55 13.48 14.93
N GLY A 48 5.26 12.76 15.80
CA GLY A 48 6.19 11.71 15.42
C GLY A 48 5.47 10.49 14.86
N LEU A 49 4.49 9.97 15.59
CA LEU A 49 3.66 8.85 15.12
C LEU A 49 2.77 9.26 13.94
N LEU A 50 2.31 10.51 13.89
CA LEU A 50 1.59 11.04 12.72
C LEU A 50 2.47 10.97 11.46
N ALA A 51 3.72 11.45 11.53
CA ALA A 51 4.66 11.38 10.42
C ALA A 51 4.96 9.93 10.02
N TYR A 52 5.15 9.04 11.01
CA TYR A 52 5.42 7.63 10.79
C TYR A 52 4.28 6.94 10.01
N HIS A 53 3.03 7.09 10.46
CA HIS A 53 1.91 6.50 9.75
C HIS A 53 1.69 7.14 8.37
N ALA A 54 1.94 8.44 8.22
CA ALA A 54 1.91 9.09 6.90
C ALA A 54 3.00 8.55 5.94
N ASP A 55 4.23 8.29 6.43
CA ASP A 55 5.31 7.66 5.65
C ASP A 55 4.90 6.25 5.16
N LEU A 56 4.28 5.44 6.04
CA LEU A 56 3.79 4.11 5.66
C LEU A 56 2.66 4.17 4.62
N ALA A 57 1.72 5.11 4.78
CA ALA A 57 0.66 5.33 3.80
C ALA A 57 1.23 5.77 2.46
N LEU A 58 2.22 6.66 2.47
CA LEU A 58 2.90 7.17 1.28
C LEU A 58 3.55 6.04 0.49
N GLU A 59 4.26 5.13 1.16
CA GLU A 59 4.89 3.98 0.50
C GLU A 59 3.85 3.12 -0.27
N LYS A 60 2.68 2.88 0.34
CA LYS A 60 1.62 2.09 -0.31
C LYS A 60 0.96 2.86 -1.45
N ALA A 61 0.71 4.15 -1.26
CA ALA A 61 0.11 5.02 -2.27
C ALA A 61 1.03 5.17 -3.50
N GLU A 62 2.33 5.45 -3.32
CA GLU A 62 3.30 5.54 -4.43
C GLU A 62 3.46 4.21 -5.16
N SER A 63 3.46 3.11 -4.40
CA SER A 63 3.50 1.76 -4.98
C SER A 63 2.26 1.46 -5.82
N LEU A 64 1.08 1.86 -5.35
CA LEU A 64 -0.16 1.71 -6.11
C LEU A 64 -0.17 2.64 -7.34
N GLN A 65 0.27 3.89 -7.20
CA GLN A 65 0.31 4.86 -8.30
C GLN A 65 1.18 4.39 -9.46
N LYS A 66 2.31 3.72 -9.16
CA LYS A 66 3.18 3.12 -10.18
C LYS A 66 2.51 1.98 -10.95
N PHE A 67 1.59 1.26 -10.30
CA PHE A 67 0.91 0.10 -10.88
C PHE A 67 -0.40 0.48 -11.59
N LYS A 68 -1.19 1.36 -10.96
CA LYS A 68 -2.48 1.85 -11.42
C LYS A 68 -2.54 3.36 -11.17
N PRO A 69 -2.03 4.18 -12.11
CA PRO A 69 -2.03 5.62 -11.98
C PRO A 69 -3.44 6.19 -11.85
N ASP A 70 -3.63 7.07 -10.88
CA ASP A 70 -4.89 7.76 -10.63
C ASP A 70 -4.60 9.21 -10.17
N ALA A 71 -5.47 10.16 -10.56
CA ALA A 71 -5.26 11.58 -10.25
C ALA A 71 -5.51 11.89 -8.76
N HIS A 72 -6.52 11.27 -8.15
CA HIS A 72 -6.80 11.39 -6.73
C HIS A 72 -5.70 10.70 -5.92
N LEU A 73 -5.18 9.56 -6.38
CA LEU A 73 -4.06 8.91 -5.72
C LEU A 73 -2.77 9.75 -5.77
N ALA A 74 -2.51 10.44 -6.89
CA ALA A 74 -1.41 11.40 -6.98
C ALA A 74 -1.60 12.59 -6.01
N ALA A 75 -2.80 13.15 -5.92
CA ALA A 75 -3.11 14.22 -4.97
C ALA A 75 -2.96 13.75 -3.50
N ALA A 76 -3.39 12.52 -3.20
CA ALA A 76 -3.19 11.91 -1.88
C ALA A 76 -1.69 11.81 -1.54
N ILE A 77 -0.84 11.39 -2.49
CA ILE A 77 0.62 11.33 -2.32
C ILE A 77 1.22 12.70 -1.98
N ASP A 78 0.80 13.77 -2.66
CA ASP A 78 1.29 15.12 -2.39
C ASP A 78 0.89 15.60 -1.00
N HIS A 79 -0.35 15.33 -0.58
CA HIS A 79 -0.81 15.62 0.77
C HIS A 79 -0.10 14.78 1.84
N LEU A 80 0.23 13.52 1.57
CA LEU A 80 1.00 12.69 2.50
C LEU A 80 2.43 13.24 2.68
N LYS A 81 3.09 13.67 1.60
CA LYS A 81 4.41 14.33 1.67
C LYS A 81 4.36 15.59 2.52
N ALA A 82 3.39 16.46 2.26
CA ALA A 82 3.20 17.68 3.05
C ALA A 82 2.88 17.37 4.53
N THR A 83 2.08 16.34 4.79
CA THR A 83 1.81 15.85 6.16
C THR A 83 3.10 15.50 6.88
N ILE A 84 3.98 14.71 6.24
CA ILE A 84 5.26 14.28 6.81
C ILE A 84 6.17 15.48 7.09
N ASP A 85 6.29 16.40 6.14
CA ASP A 85 7.15 17.58 6.26
C ASP A 85 6.71 18.50 7.40
N GLU A 86 5.40 18.79 7.50
CA GLU A 86 4.83 19.61 8.59
C GLU A 86 4.93 18.90 9.94
N ALA A 87 4.63 17.60 9.99
CA ALA A 87 4.69 16.82 11.22
C ALA A 87 6.11 16.74 11.79
N ARG A 88 7.13 16.54 10.94
CA ARG A 88 8.54 16.55 11.35
C ARG A 88 9.00 17.91 11.88
N GLN A 89 8.33 18.99 11.50
CA GLN A 89 8.53 20.34 12.02
C GLN A 89 7.70 20.64 13.28
N ASN A 90 6.96 19.66 13.81
CA ASN A 90 5.99 19.82 14.90
C ASN A 90 4.81 20.76 14.58
N HIS A 91 4.51 20.98 13.30
CA HIS A 91 3.39 21.79 12.84
C HIS A 91 2.10 20.95 12.78
N LEU A 92 1.57 20.58 13.95
CA LEU A 92 0.44 19.66 14.09
C LEU A 92 -0.82 20.10 13.32
N ALA A 93 -1.13 21.40 13.30
CA ALA A 93 -2.36 21.90 12.66
C ALA A 93 -2.29 21.74 11.13
N GLN A 94 -1.16 22.11 10.52
CA GLN A 94 -0.91 22.00 9.09
C GLN A 94 -0.84 20.52 8.67
N ALA A 95 -0.12 19.70 9.43
CA ALA A 95 -0.08 18.26 9.20
C ALA A 95 -1.49 17.62 9.27
N ALA A 96 -2.33 18.08 10.20
CA ALA A 96 -3.71 17.62 10.34
C ALA A 96 -4.60 18.02 9.16
N GLU A 97 -4.37 19.18 8.54
CA GLU A 97 -5.09 19.59 7.33
C GLU A 97 -4.71 18.70 6.15
N HIS A 98 -3.42 18.48 5.93
CA HIS A 98 -2.92 17.65 4.83
C HIS A 98 -3.34 16.19 4.95
N VAL A 99 -3.25 15.57 6.13
CA VAL A 99 -3.59 14.14 6.25
C VAL A 99 -5.09 13.87 6.06
N LYS A 100 -5.95 14.84 6.42
CA LYS A 100 -7.40 14.76 6.14
C LYS A 100 -7.70 14.96 4.66
N ALA A 101 -6.93 15.81 3.98
CA ALA A 101 -7.04 15.95 2.54
C ALA A 101 -6.61 14.65 1.84
N ALA A 102 -5.51 14.02 2.27
CA ALA A 102 -5.09 12.71 1.78
C ALA A 102 -6.18 11.64 1.97
N ASP A 103 -6.82 11.57 3.14
CA ASP A 103 -7.96 10.68 3.40
C ASP A 103 -9.13 10.90 2.41
N ALA A 104 -9.49 12.17 2.18
CA ALA A 104 -10.55 12.52 1.25
C ALA A 104 -10.23 12.07 -0.20
N GLU A 105 -8.98 12.24 -0.63
CA GLU A 105 -8.52 11.81 -1.96
C GLU A 105 -8.50 10.28 -2.08
N LEU A 106 -7.97 9.54 -1.10
CA LEU A 106 -7.99 8.07 -1.10
C LEU A 106 -9.41 7.50 -1.18
N LYS A 107 -10.39 8.17 -0.55
CA LYS A 107 -11.82 7.82 -0.67
C LYS A 107 -12.38 8.03 -2.07
N GLN A 108 -11.81 8.92 -2.89
CA GLN A 108 -12.21 9.04 -4.29
C GLN A 108 -11.64 7.89 -5.13
N VAL A 109 -10.43 7.43 -4.84
CA VAL A 109 -9.80 6.28 -5.52
C VAL A 109 -10.59 4.99 -5.29
N ALA A 110 -11.27 4.87 -4.14
CA ALA A 110 -12.06 3.70 -3.76
C ALA A 110 -13.48 3.67 -4.36
N LYS A 111 -13.93 4.71 -5.06
CA LYS A 111 -15.26 4.78 -5.71
C LYS A 111 -15.24 4.19 -7.11
#